data_AF-A0A543A8N9-F1
#
_entry.id   AF-A0A543A8N9-F1
#
_cell.length_a   1.000
_cell.length_b   1.000
_cell.length_c   1.000
_cell.angle_alpha   90.00
_cell.angle_beta   90.00
_cell.angle_gamma   90.00
#
_symmetry.space_group_name_H-M   'P 1'
#
loop_
_entity.id
_entity.type
_entity.pdbx_description
1 polymer ?
#
loop_
_entity_poly.entity_id
_entity_poly.type
_entity_poly.pdbx_seq_one_letter_code
_entity_poly.pdbx_strand_id
1 'polypeptide(L)'
;MESVALAEPIVDALNRVSASATTPVSTWDTRFEPADDYPRDHLDVLSNPKERSQLLDCAHSLWYVLAMWQLHDALADLDQELTTVPPPVRTAVEAELATEAKWLRVALAEEEGADVSEEPGQRLWERDEPFVYTEDLGLKERDREYLDQHDDYDTDADRQVAADDLRMMLDAYTRCSPDAFVSISLEGLDFFIDPFDDDSGNHDFYLEVGPKMSVNPLGLPGWGISIGRWEVDEVDDDGEAIGATGSTFLDASFSDRPRTADLTALLEASHSQIASWATAAIGDTLDGTTLVVTARMR
;
A
#
# COMPACT_ATOMS: atom_id res chain seq x y z
N MET A 1 25.32 -23.82 -6.05
CA MET A 1 24.01 -23.95 -5.39
C MET A 1 23.95 -23.06 -4.15
N GLU A 2 24.83 -23.18 -3.15
CA GLU A 2 24.85 -22.29 -1.97
C GLU A 2 24.98 -20.79 -2.29
N SER A 3 25.80 -20.41 -3.28
CA SER A 3 25.98 -19.00 -3.66
C SER A 3 24.79 -18.36 -4.38
N VAL A 4 23.91 -19.15 -4.98
CA VAL A 4 22.71 -18.62 -5.67
C VAL A 4 21.60 -18.40 -4.64
N ALA A 5 21.39 -19.38 -3.74
CA ALA A 5 20.44 -19.27 -2.64
C ALA A 5 20.74 -18.11 -1.66
N LEU A 6 22.02 -17.73 -1.52
CA LEU A 6 22.43 -16.60 -0.67
C LEU A 6 22.36 -15.24 -1.38
N ALA A 7 22.32 -15.23 -2.71
CA ALA A 7 22.34 -14.01 -3.51
C ALA A 7 20.93 -13.54 -3.91
N GLU A 8 20.00 -14.47 -4.09
CA GLU A 8 18.63 -14.19 -4.56
C GLU A 8 17.86 -13.22 -3.66
N PRO A 9 17.79 -13.37 -2.32
CA PRO A 9 17.11 -12.41 -1.45
C PRO A 9 17.74 -11.01 -1.46
N ILE A 10 19.07 -10.93 -1.60
CA ILE A 10 19.81 -9.66 -1.67
C ILE A 10 19.51 -8.94 -2.99
N VAL A 11 19.51 -9.68 -4.10
CA VAL A 11 19.18 -9.13 -5.42
C VAL A 11 17.73 -8.65 -5.46
N ASP A 12 16.80 -9.43 -4.89
CA ASP A 12 15.40 -9.03 -4.75
C ASP A 12 15.26 -7.72 -3.96
N ALA A 13 15.84 -7.64 -2.76
CA ALA A 13 15.77 -6.43 -1.94
C ALA A 13 16.42 -5.22 -2.66
N LEU A 14 17.55 -5.40 -3.36
CA LEU A 14 18.18 -4.33 -4.15
C LEU A 14 17.31 -3.86 -5.32
N ASN A 15 16.60 -4.78 -5.99
CA ASN A 15 15.65 -4.44 -7.05
C ASN A 15 14.49 -3.59 -6.50
N ARG A 16 13.93 -3.99 -5.35
CA ARG A 16 12.86 -3.24 -4.66
C ARG A 16 13.32 -1.86 -4.17
N VAL A 17 14.55 -1.77 -3.64
CA VAL A 17 15.19 -0.48 -3.29
C VAL A 17 15.33 0.42 -4.51
N SER A 18 15.83 -0.11 -5.62
CA SER A 18 16.00 0.66 -6.87
C SER A 18 14.65 1.16 -7.40
N ALA A 19 13.64 0.30 -7.44
CA ALA A 19 12.29 0.68 -7.83
C ALA A 19 11.75 1.82 -6.95
N SER A 20 11.69 1.60 -5.64
CA SER A 20 11.07 2.51 -4.68
C SER A 20 11.81 3.86 -4.54
N ALA A 21 13.15 3.87 -4.65
CA ALA A 21 13.93 5.09 -4.55
C ALA A 21 13.79 5.99 -5.80
N THR A 22 13.53 5.39 -6.96
CA THR A 22 13.44 6.10 -8.23
C THR A 22 12.03 6.54 -8.61
N THR A 23 11.00 5.78 -8.20
CA THR A 23 9.61 6.06 -8.57
C THR A 23 9.15 7.50 -8.28
N PRO A 24 9.37 8.08 -7.08
CA PRO A 24 8.93 9.45 -6.81
C PRO A 24 9.64 10.51 -7.65
N VAL A 25 10.90 10.26 -7.97
CA VAL A 25 11.77 11.25 -8.60
C VAL A 25 11.70 11.20 -10.13
N SER A 26 11.09 10.15 -10.69
CA SER A 26 10.80 10.01 -12.12
C SER A 26 9.47 10.64 -12.57
N THR A 27 8.71 11.23 -11.63
CA THR A 27 7.36 11.77 -11.90
C THR A 27 7.27 13.22 -11.45
N TRP A 28 6.75 14.09 -12.32
CA TRP A 28 6.41 15.46 -11.99
C TRP A 28 5.08 15.49 -11.21
N ASP A 29 5.05 16.13 -10.04
CA ASP A 29 3.77 16.44 -9.38
C ASP A 29 3.10 17.59 -10.11
N THR A 30 1.88 17.35 -10.61
CA THR A 30 1.11 18.32 -11.40
C THR A 30 -0.05 18.94 -10.62
N ARG A 31 -0.24 18.55 -9.35
CA ARG A 31 -1.39 18.93 -8.52
C ARG A 31 -1.21 20.27 -7.82
N PHE A 32 0.03 20.65 -7.51
CA PHE A 32 0.35 21.97 -6.94
C PHE A 32 0.69 22.98 -8.04
N GLU A 33 0.72 24.28 -7.69
CA GLU A 33 1.25 25.33 -8.58
C GLU A 33 2.53 24.84 -9.27
N PRO A 34 2.79 25.25 -10.53
CA PRO A 34 3.70 24.53 -11.40
C PRO A 34 5.07 24.26 -10.76
N ALA A 35 5.33 22.98 -10.50
CA ALA A 35 6.60 22.38 -10.06
C ALA A 35 7.03 22.61 -8.59
N ASP A 36 6.26 22.10 -7.62
CA ASP A 36 6.90 21.61 -6.39
C ASP A 36 7.48 20.22 -6.67
N ASP A 37 8.80 20.12 -6.70
CA ASP A 37 9.51 18.85 -6.87
C ASP A 37 9.23 17.92 -5.67
N TYR A 38 9.13 16.61 -5.96
CA TYR A 38 9.10 15.60 -4.90
C TYR A 38 10.33 15.74 -3.98
N PRO A 39 10.17 15.54 -2.65
CA PRO A 39 11.30 15.55 -1.74
C PRO A 39 12.36 14.53 -2.15
N ARG A 40 13.63 14.87 -1.93
CA ARG A 40 14.80 14.05 -2.32
C ARG A 40 15.59 13.48 -1.15
N ASP A 41 15.21 13.86 0.07
CA ASP A 41 15.91 13.46 1.31
C ASP A 41 15.90 11.94 1.50
N HIS A 42 14.94 11.22 0.90
CA HIS A 42 14.91 9.76 0.89
C HIS A 42 16.12 9.13 0.20
N LEU A 43 16.84 9.84 -0.67
CA LEU A 43 18.08 9.32 -1.28
C LEU A 43 19.25 9.29 -0.29
N ASP A 44 19.20 10.06 0.80
CA ASP A 44 20.24 10.07 1.84
C ASP A 44 20.25 8.75 2.62
N VAL A 45 19.07 8.18 2.87
CA VAL A 45 18.90 6.95 3.68
C VAL A 45 19.47 5.70 3.03
N LEU A 46 19.65 5.70 1.69
CA LEU A 46 20.31 4.62 0.95
C LEU A 46 21.72 4.36 1.50
N SER A 47 22.43 5.45 1.83
CA SER A 47 23.78 5.43 2.37
C SER A 47 23.86 5.60 3.89
N ASN A 48 22.74 5.84 4.56
CA ASN A 48 22.68 6.10 6.00
C ASN A 48 21.63 5.24 6.71
N PRO A 49 22.00 4.03 7.18
CA PRO A 49 21.07 3.13 7.85
C PRO A 49 20.37 3.73 9.09
N LYS A 50 20.96 4.74 9.72
CA LYS A 50 20.39 5.37 10.93
C LYS A 50 19.20 6.28 10.64
N GLU A 51 19.04 6.70 9.39
CA GLU A 51 17.99 7.63 8.96
C GLU A 51 16.83 6.90 8.27
N ARG A 52 16.94 5.59 8.01
CA ARG A 52 15.92 4.83 7.28
C ARG A 52 14.53 4.89 7.92
N SER A 53 14.43 4.95 9.25
CA SER A 53 13.15 5.10 9.93
C SER A 53 12.42 6.40 9.61
N GLN A 54 13.15 7.45 9.17
CA GLN A 54 12.58 8.74 8.80
C GLN A 54 11.75 8.67 7.51
N LEU A 55 11.93 7.62 6.70
CA LEU A 55 11.08 7.37 5.53
C LEU A 55 9.59 7.28 5.91
N LEU A 56 9.30 6.82 7.13
CA LEU A 56 7.94 6.68 7.65
C LEU A 56 7.35 8.00 8.18
N ASP A 57 8.08 9.11 8.14
CA ASP A 57 7.60 10.41 8.64
C ASP A 57 7.09 11.34 7.51
N CYS A 58 7.10 10.89 6.25
CA CYS A 58 6.75 11.73 5.09
C CYS A 58 5.23 12.01 4.96
N ALA A 59 4.81 13.13 4.39
CA ALA A 59 3.37 13.32 4.11
C ALA A 59 3.15 14.21 2.89
N HIS A 60 4.05 14.12 1.90
CA HIS A 60 3.98 14.97 0.73
C HIS A 60 2.74 14.66 -0.13
N SER A 61 2.54 13.37 -0.43
CA SER A 61 1.37 12.80 -1.12
C SER A 61 1.20 11.33 -0.72
N LEU A 62 0.02 10.76 -0.89
CA LEU A 62 -0.21 9.33 -0.63
C LEU A 62 0.66 8.43 -1.52
N TRP A 63 0.90 8.85 -2.78
CA TRP A 63 1.86 8.20 -3.67
C TRP A 63 3.27 8.17 -3.07
N TYR A 64 3.75 9.31 -2.56
CA TYR A 64 5.06 9.38 -1.90
C TYR A 64 5.11 8.48 -0.67
N VAL A 65 4.05 8.47 0.13
CA VAL A 65 3.95 7.65 1.34
C VAL A 65 4.09 6.16 1.00
N LEU A 66 3.40 5.68 -0.04
CA LEU A 66 3.50 4.30 -0.50
C LEU A 66 4.94 3.96 -0.92
N ALA A 67 5.55 4.80 -1.77
CA ALA A 67 6.92 4.59 -2.24
C ALA A 67 7.95 4.60 -1.09
N MET A 68 7.79 5.49 -0.10
CA MET A 68 8.69 5.55 1.06
C MET A 68 8.51 4.38 2.00
N TRP A 69 7.28 3.90 2.17
CA TRP A 69 7.01 2.70 2.95
C TRP A 69 7.65 1.47 2.30
N GLN A 70 7.54 1.30 0.97
CA GLN A 70 8.19 0.20 0.25
C GLN A 70 9.71 0.30 0.26
N LEU A 71 10.26 1.51 0.12
CA LEU A 71 11.69 1.74 0.25
C LEU A 71 12.17 1.35 1.66
N HIS A 72 11.41 1.70 2.70
CA HIS A 72 11.72 1.32 4.07
C HIS A 72 11.73 -0.20 4.25
N ASP A 73 10.69 -0.89 3.77
CA ASP A 73 10.56 -2.34 3.86
C ASP A 73 11.70 -3.07 3.11
N ALA A 74 11.98 -2.69 1.87
CA ALA A 74 13.06 -3.25 1.06
C ALA A 74 14.44 -3.03 1.70
N LEU A 75 14.69 -1.86 2.31
CA LEU A 75 15.94 -1.60 3.02
C LEU A 75 16.05 -2.39 4.33
N ALA A 76 14.93 -2.65 5.02
CA ALA A 76 14.91 -3.49 6.22
C ALA A 76 15.22 -4.95 5.89
N ASP A 77 14.63 -5.48 4.81
CA ASP A 77 14.95 -6.81 4.28
C ASP A 77 16.42 -6.92 3.88
N LEU A 78 16.94 -5.92 3.15
CA LEU A 78 18.35 -5.89 2.78
C LEU A 78 19.27 -5.89 4.01
N ASP A 79 18.96 -5.09 5.04
CA ASP A 79 19.74 -5.08 6.28
C ASP A 79 19.73 -6.44 6.97
N GLN A 80 18.58 -7.11 7.01
CA GLN A 80 18.43 -8.43 7.59
C GLN A 80 19.26 -9.48 6.84
N GLU A 81 19.20 -9.48 5.51
CA GLU A 81 19.99 -10.40 4.67
C GLU A 81 21.50 -10.16 4.82
N LEU A 82 21.93 -8.89 4.91
CA LEU A 82 23.33 -8.51 5.08
C LEU A 82 23.92 -8.95 6.44
N THR A 83 23.09 -9.32 7.42
CA THR A 83 23.59 -9.90 8.69
C THR A 83 24.24 -11.26 8.50
N THR A 84 23.85 -12.01 7.46
CA THR A 84 24.25 -13.40 7.23
C THR A 84 25.46 -13.53 6.29
N VAL A 85 25.78 -12.47 5.53
CA VAL A 85 26.85 -12.48 4.52
C VAL A 85 28.24 -12.11 5.09
N PRO A 86 29.34 -12.55 4.45
CA PRO A 86 30.68 -12.15 4.84
C PRO A 86 30.92 -10.64 4.75
N PRO A 87 31.79 -10.05 5.61
CA PRO A 87 32.06 -8.61 5.61
C PRO A 87 32.43 -7.99 4.25
N PRO A 88 33.22 -8.65 3.37
CA PRO A 88 33.53 -8.09 2.06
C PRO A 88 32.30 -7.88 1.16
N VAL A 89 31.31 -8.77 1.25
CA VAL A 89 30.06 -8.66 0.47
C VAL A 89 29.23 -7.50 0.99
N ARG A 90 29.10 -7.39 2.32
CA ARG A 90 28.41 -6.25 2.95
C ARG A 90 29.03 -4.91 2.55
N THR A 91 30.36 -4.78 2.64
CA THR A 91 31.06 -3.56 2.22
C THR A 91 30.86 -3.24 0.74
N ALA A 92 30.78 -4.26 -0.12
CA ALA A 92 30.48 -4.04 -1.54
C ALA A 92 29.05 -3.51 -1.72
N VAL A 93 28.04 -4.12 -1.09
CA VAL A 93 26.64 -3.67 -1.17
C VAL A 93 26.47 -2.25 -0.63
N GLU A 94 27.07 -1.93 0.52
CA GLU A 94 27.05 -0.57 1.09
C GLU A 94 27.68 0.47 0.13
N ALA A 95 28.77 0.10 -0.55
CA ALA A 95 29.43 0.96 -1.53
C ALA A 95 28.59 1.16 -2.80
N GLU A 96 27.88 0.12 -3.26
CA GLU A 96 26.96 0.21 -4.38
C GLU A 96 25.76 1.09 -4.04
N LEU A 97 25.14 0.95 -2.86
CA LEU A 97 24.05 1.82 -2.41
C LEU A 97 24.46 3.30 -2.37
N ALA A 98 25.67 3.60 -1.87
CA ALA A 98 26.20 4.96 -1.86
C ALA A 98 26.47 5.50 -3.28
N THR A 99 26.91 4.62 -4.19
CA THR A 99 27.15 4.95 -5.60
C THR A 99 25.83 5.23 -6.32
N GLU A 100 24.83 4.39 -6.11
CA GLU A 100 23.49 4.55 -6.65
C GLU A 100 22.86 5.87 -6.19
N ALA A 101 22.85 6.12 -4.87
CA ALA A 101 22.35 7.37 -4.31
C ALA A 101 23.02 8.60 -4.94
N LYS A 102 24.33 8.53 -5.19
CA LYS A 102 25.07 9.62 -5.85
C LYS A 102 24.60 9.79 -7.30
N TRP A 103 24.48 8.72 -8.08
CA TRP A 103 24.09 8.80 -9.48
C TRP A 103 22.64 9.25 -9.65
N LEU A 104 21.73 8.83 -8.78
CA LEU A 104 20.34 9.31 -8.76
C LEU A 104 20.29 10.82 -8.53
N ARG A 105 21.05 11.35 -7.57
CA ARG A 105 21.13 12.82 -7.36
C ARG A 105 21.70 13.56 -8.56
N VAL A 106 22.71 12.98 -9.24
CA VAL A 106 23.26 13.58 -10.47
C VAL A 106 22.23 13.61 -11.58
N ALA A 107 21.54 12.48 -11.82
CA ALA A 107 20.50 12.40 -12.84
C ALA A 107 19.38 13.43 -12.61
N LEU A 108 18.96 13.61 -11.35
CA LEU A 108 17.95 14.61 -10.99
C LEU A 108 18.41 16.05 -11.20
N ALA A 109 19.64 16.37 -10.80
CA ALA A 109 20.19 17.71 -11.01
C ALA A 109 20.40 18.04 -12.50
N GLU A 110 20.68 17.04 -13.33
CA GLU A 110 20.79 17.20 -14.78
C GLU A 110 19.42 17.48 -15.43
N GLU A 111 18.34 16.89 -14.90
CA GLU A 111 16.96 17.17 -15.34
C GLU A 111 16.52 18.61 -15.05
N GLU A 112 16.74 19.10 -13.83
CA GLU A 112 16.34 20.47 -13.42
C GLU A 112 17.07 21.58 -14.21
N GLY A 113 18.24 21.27 -14.76
CA GLY A 113 19.07 22.23 -15.49
C GLY A 113 18.72 22.40 -16.96
N ALA A 114 17.77 21.64 -17.50
CA ALA A 114 17.37 21.69 -18.90
C ALA A 114 16.17 22.64 -19.11
N ASP A 115 16.31 23.67 -19.94
CA ASP A 115 15.16 24.44 -20.46
C ASP A 115 14.22 23.46 -21.19
N VAL A 116 13.05 23.19 -20.61
CA VAL A 116 12.04 22.29 -21.18
C VAL A 116 11.48 22.93 -22.45
N SER A 117 12.04 22.57 -23.61
CA SER A 117 11.61 23.08 -24.92
C SER A 117 10.29 22.41 -25.35
N GLU A 118 9.25 23.22 -25.56
CA GLU A 118 7.93 22.80 -26.05
C GLU A 118 7.92 22.57 -27.58
N GLU A 119 8.67 21.60 -28.11
CA GLU A 119 8.42 21.13 -29.49
C GLU A 119 7.47 19.91 -29.50
N PRO A 120 6.39 19.92 -30.31
CA PRO A 120 5.53 18.76 -30.48
C PRO A 120 6.32 17.60 -31.13
N GLY A 121 6.64 16.58 -30.33
CA GLY A 121 7.37 15.39 -30.79
C GLY A 121 8.80 15.22 -30.26
N GLN A 122 9.21 15.96 -29.23
CA GLN A 122 10.50 15.78 -28.54
C GLN A 122 10.29 14.95 -27.25
N ARG A 123 11.01 13.81 -27.08
CA ARG A 123 10.93 12.95 -25.86
C ARG A 123 11.25 13.79 -24.61
N LEU A 124 10.39 14.00 -23.61
CA LEU A 124 9.46 13.15 -22.82
C LEU A 124 10.17 12.12 -21.95
N TRP A 125 10.09 12.33 -20.63
CA TRP A 125 10.26 11.28 -19.63
C TRP A 125 8.93 10.53 -19.51
N GLU A 126 8.75 9.54 -20.40
CA GLU A 126 7.79 8.46 -20.18
C GLU A 126 8.53 7.38 -19.39
N ARG A 127 8.13 7.13 -18.15
CA ARG A 127 8.36 5.83 -17.54
C ARG A 127 7.07 5.32 -16.94
N ASP A 128 6.42 4.46 -17.70
CA ASP A 128 5.27 3.66 -17.29
C ASP A 128 5.62 2.67 -16.15
N GLU A 129 6.92 2.45 -15.86
CA GLU A 129 7.40 1.49 -14.88
C GLU A 129 8.70 1.98 -14.18
N PRO A 130 8.94 1.61 -12.90
CA PRO A 130 10.20 1.85 -12.20
C PRO A 130 11.43 1.38 -13.01
N PHE A 131 12.63 1.88 -12.68
CA PHE A 131 13.88 1.43 -13.33
C PHE A 131 14.07 -0.10 -13.25
N VAL A 132 13.42 -0.74 -12.27
CA VAL A 132 13.34 -2.18 -12.07
C VAL A 132 11.88 -2.55 -11.78
N TYR A 133 11.29 -3.47 -12.56
CA TYR A 133 9.96 -4.01 -12.29
C TYR A 133 9.99 -4.88 -11.04
N THR A 134 9.05 -4.64 -10.12
CA THR A 134 8.76 -5.55 -9.02
C THR A 134 7.30 -5.98 -9.11
N GLU A 135 6.99 -7.17 -8.60
CA GLU A 135 5.60 -7.61 -8.46
C GLU A 135 4.92 -6.94 -7.26
N ASP A 136 5.63 -6.06 -6.54
CA ASP A 136 5.10 -5.39 -5.36
C ASP A 136 3.95 -4.45 -5.73
N LEU A 137 3.06 -4.28 -4.77
CA LEU A 137 1.84 -3.51 -4.91
C LEU A 137 2.13 -2.07 -5.36
N GLY A 138 1.33 -1.51 -6.25
CA GLY A 138 1.07 -0.08 -6.16
C GLY A 138 2.12 0.90 -6.70
N LEU A 139 3.14 0.48 -7.47
CA LEU A 139 4.09 1.41 -8.12
C LEU A 139 3.82 1.65 -9.62
N LYS A 140 2.61 1.38 -10.10
CA LYS A 140 2.21 1.64 -11.50
C LYS A 140 1.50 2.98 -11.64
N GLU A 141 1.48 3.54 -12.85
CA GLU A 141 0.80 4.81 -13.12
C GLU A 141 -0.68 4.79 -12.68
N ARG A 142 -1.38 3.67 -12.92
CA ARG A 142 -2.77 3.50 -12.48
C ARG A 142 -2.93 3.63 -10.96
N ASP A 143 -1.99 3.08 -10.19
CA ASP A 143 -2.03 3.14 -8.73
C ASP A 143 -1.78 4.57 -8.23
N ARG A 144 -0.89 5.30 -8.91
CA ARG A 144 -0.71 6.74 -8.68
C ARG A 144 -1.99 7.51 -8.94
N GLU A 145 -2.65 7.29 -10.08
CA GLU A 145 -3.90 7.99 -10.41
C GLU A 145 -4.99 7.76 -9.37
N TYR A 146 -5.07 6.56 -8.79
CA TYR A 146 -6.00 6.27 -7.70
C TYR A 146 -5.63 7.02 -6.42
N LEU A 147 -4.37 7.00 -6.01
CA LEU A 147 -3.91 7.70 -4.82
C LEU A 147 -4.02 9.23 -4.98
N ASP A 148 -3.79 9.75 -6.19
CA ASP A 148 -3.96 11.16 -6.52
C ASP A 148 -5.42 11.61 -6.37
N GLN A 149 -6.41 10.75 -6.65
CA GLN A 149 -7.83 11.05 -6.43
C GLN A 149 -8.17 11.15 -4.94
N HIS A 150 -7.43 10.45 -4.08
CA HIS A 150 -7.60 10.51 -2.62
C HIS A 150 -6.83 11.65 -1.98
N ASP A 151 -5.89 12.28 -2.69
CA ASP A 151 -5.03 13.37 -2.22
C ASP A 151 -5.70 14.77 -2.29
N ASP A 152 -7.02 14.86 -2.45
CA ASP A 152 -7.79 16.13 -2.46
C ASP A 152 -8.07 16.64 -1.03
N TYR A 153 -7.00 17.04 -0.33
CA TYR A 153 -7.07 17.49 1.07
C TYR A 153 -7.12 19.01 1.20
N ASP A 154 -8.05 19.50 2.03
CA ASP A 154 -8.17 20.91 2.39
C ASP A 154 -6.98 21.41 3.25
N THR A 155 -6.31 20.52 4.00
CA THR A 155 -5.20 20.88 4.91
C THR A 155 -4.08 19.85 4.97
N ASP A 156 -2.88 20.29 5.34
CA ASP A 156 -1.73 19.41 5.62
C ASP A 156 -2.01 18.41 6.76
N ALA A 157 -2.89 18.78 7.70
CA ALA A 157 -3.27 17.91 8.80
C ALA A 157 -4.12 16.72 8.32
N ASP A 158 -5.05 16.96 7.39
CA ASP A 158 -5.87 15.90 6.80
C ASP A 158 -5.01 14.95 5.97
N ARG A 159 -4.05 15.51 5.21
CA ARG A 159 -3.06 14.73 4.47
C ARG A 159 -2.21 13.85 5.38
N GLN A 160 -1.75 14.38 6.52
CA GLN A 160 -0.99 13.59 7.49
C GLN A 160 -1.83 12.43 8.04
N VAL A 161 -3.12 12.65 8.32
CA VAL A 161 -4.02 11.59 8.81
C VAL A 161 -4.14 10.47 7.78
N ALA A 162 -4.34 10.81 6.51
CA ALA A 162 -4.45 9.84 5.42
C ALA A 162 -3.12 9.10 5.18
N ALA A 163 -1.98 9.80 5.24
CA ALA A 163 -0.66 9.20 5.17
C ALA A 163 -0.46 8.16 6.29
N ASP A 164 -0.84 8.51 7.52
CA ASP A 164 -0.77 7.58 8.65
C ASP A 164 -1.73 6.38 8.46
N ASP A 165 -2.88 6.58 7.81
CA ASP A 165 -3.88 5.53 7.57
C ASP A 165 -3.37 4.53 6.54
N LEU A 166 -2.83 5.03 5.43
CA LEU A 166 -2.18 4.21 4.41
C LEU A 166 -1.02 3.39 5.00
N ARG A 167 -0.15 3.99 5.82
CA ARG A 167 0.91 3.23 6.51
C ARG A 167 0.38 2.15 7.41
N MET A 168 -0.63 2.47 8.22
CA MET A 168 -1.25 1.50 9.12
C MET A 168 -1.82 0.32 8.32
N MET A 169 -2.41 0.57 7.15
CA MET A 169 -2.88 -0.47 6.25
C MET A 169 -1.73 -1.33 5.71
N LEU A 170 -0.70 -0.71 5.15
CA LEU A 170 0.45 -1.43 4.58
C LEU A 170 1.16 -2.28 5.65
N ASP A 171 1.31 -1.75 6.87
CA ASP A 171 1.84 -2.49 8.02
C ASP A 171 0.94 -3.64 8.46
N ALA A 172 -0.39 -3.48 8.39
CA ALA A 172 -1.32 -4.54 8.75
C ALA A 172 -1.30 -5.66 7.69
N TYR A 173 -1.23 -5.28 6.41
CA TYR A 173 -1.16 -6.17 5.26
C TYR A 173 0.05 -7.10 5.34
N THR A 174 1.25 -6.54 5.53
CA THR A 174 2.51 -7.30 5.62
C THR A 174 2.59 -8.24 6.81
N ARG A 175 1.85 -7.96 7.88
CA ARG A 175 1.78 -8.81 9.07
C ARG A 175 0.75 -9.92 8.95
N CYS A 176 -0.19 -9.81 8.03
CA CYS A 176 -1.19 -10.85 7.83
C CYS A 176 -0.53 -12.13 7.30
N SER A 177 -1.08 -13.28 7.70
CA SER A 177 -0.70 -14.55 7.11
C SER A 177 -0.94 -14.51 5.60
N PRO A 178 -0.03 -15.06 4.76
CA PRO A 178 -0.30 -15.25 3.34
C PRO A 178 -1.58 -16.03 3.05
N ASP A 179 -2.01 -16.88 3.99
CA ASP A 179 -3.23 -17.67 3.92
C ASP A 179 -4.52 -16.86 4.20
N ALA A 180 -4.41 -15.58 4.55
CA ALA A 180 -5.57 -14.73 4.85
C ALA A 180 -6.30 -14.21 3.59
N PHE A 181 -5.74 -14.44 2.40
CA PHE A 181 -6.30 -14.05 1.09
C PHE A 181 -6.87 -12.62 1.06
N VAL A 182 -6.13 -11.70 1.69
CA VAL A 182 -6.47 -10.29 1.72
C VAL A 182 -5.83 -9.63 0.50
N SER A 183 -6.55 -8.74 -0.16
CA SER A 183 -6.00 -7.79 -1.11
C SER A 183 -6.18 -6.36 -0.60
N ILE A 184 -5.33 -5.44 -1.06
CA ILE A 184 -5.49 -4.01 -0.82
C ILE A 184 -5.95 -3.33 -2.12
N SER A 185 -7.04 -2.57 -2.03
CA SER A 185 -7.54 -1.74 -3.12
C SER A 185 -7.08 -0.31 -2.90
N LEU A 186 -6.18 0.19 -3.75
CA LEU A 186 -5.75 1.59 -3.72
C LEU A 186 -6.82 2.54 -4.28
N GLU A 187 -7.73 2.02 -5.11
CA GLU A 187 -8.90 2.76 -5.61
C GLU A 187 -9.88 3.10 -4.49
N GLY A 188 -10.11 2.18 -3.55
CA GLY A 188 -11.01 2.39 -2.41
C GLY A 188 -10.30 2.78 -1.10
N LEU A 189 -8.97 2.68 -1.05
CA LEU A 189 -8.17 2.70 0.19
C LEU A 189 -8.72 1.73 1.24
N ASP A 190 -9.02 0.51 0.81
CA ASP A 190 -9.57 -0.54 1.66
C ASP A 190 -8.84 -1.87 1.48
N PHE A 191 -9.04 -2.77 2.45
CA PHE A 191 -8.80 -4.18 2.26
C PHE A 191 -10.05 -4.85 1.71
N PHE A 192 -9.83 -5.77 0.78
CA PHE A 192 -10.87 -6.63 0.27
C PHE A 192 -10.53 -8.09 0.58
N ILE A 193 -11.53 -8.84 1.01
CA ILE A 193 -11.45 -10.28 1.25
C ILE A 193 -12.53 -10.95 0.42
N ASP A 194 -12.08 -11.72 -0.56
CA ASP A 194 -12.93 -12.47 -1.49
C ASP A 194 -13.62 -13.64 -0.75
N PRO A 195 -14.88 -13.98 -1.06
CA PRO A 195 -15.46 -15.26 -0.67
C PRO A 195 -14.55 -16.45 -1.00
N PHE A 196 -14.41 -17.33 -0.02
CA PHE A 196 -13.59 -18.53 -0.14
C PHE A 196 -14.37 -19.68 -0.73
N ASP A 197 -13.78 -20.43 -1.66
CA ASP A 197 -14.26 -21.78 -2.00
C ASP A 197 -13.75 -22.80 -0.97
N ASP A 198 -14.24 -22.72 0.28
CA ASP A 198 -13.89 -23.66 1.34
C ASP A 198 -15.12 -24.31 2.03
N ASP A 199 -14.96 -25.54 2.55
CA ASP A 199 -16.05 -26.29 3.20
C ASP A 199 -16.66 -25.58 4.45
N SER A 200 -16.21 -24.38 4.82
CA SER A 200 -16.68 -23.60 5.97
C SER A 200 -18.02 -22.90 5.73
N GLY A 201 -18.50 -22.82 4.48
CA GLY A 201 -19.76 -22.15 4.14
C GLY A 201 -19.65 -20.63 4.07
N ASN A 202 -18.43 -20.09 3.98
CA ASN A 202 -18.14 -18.66 3.80
C ASN A 202 -18.17 -18.18 2.34
N HIS A 203 -18.47 -19.07 1.39
CA HIS A 203 -18.57 -18.80 -0.06
C HIS A 203 -19.49 -17.65 -0.47
N ASP A 204 -20.41 -17.26 0.43
CA ASP A 204 -21.47 -16.30 0.13
C ASP A 204 -21.12 -14.87 0.56
N PHE A 205 -20.00 -14.63 1.27
CA PHE A 205 -19.72 -13.30 1.85
C PHE A 205 -18.34 -12.77 1.49
N TYR A 206 -18.28 -11.47 1.20
CA TYR A 206 -17.04 -10.71 1.09
C TYR A 206 -16.95 -9.66 2.20
N LEU A 207 -15.73 -9.24 2.52
CA LEU A 207 -15.46 -8.23 3.53
C LEU A 207 -14.62 -7.10 2.94
N GLU A 208 -15.11 -5.87 3.12
CA GLU A 208 -14.33 -4.65 2.91
C GLU A 208 -13.94 -4.08 4.28
N VAL A 209 -12.69 -3.64 4.43
CA VAL A 209 -12.19 -2.99 5.65
C VAL A 209 -11.47 -1.71 5.27
N GLY A 210 -11.94 -0.56 5.74
CA GLY A 210 -11.31 0.69 5.37
C GLY A 210 -11.85 1.90 6.13
N PRO A 211 -11.29 3.09 5.86
CA PRO A 211 -11.92 4.33 6.25
C PRO A 211 -13.29 4.44 5.57
N LYS A 212 -14.36 4.57 6.38
CA LYS A 212 -15.70 4.84 5.85
C LYS A 212 -15.69 6.24 5.28
N MET A 213 -15.75 6.32 3.95
CA MET A 213 -15.95 7.58 3.23
C MET A 213 -17.28 8.26 3.58
N SER A 214 -18.24 7.51 4.18
CA SER A 214 -19.43 8.10 4.78
C SER A 214 -19.13 8.57 6.21
N VAL A 215 -19.36 9.85 6.42
CA VAL A 215 -19.24 10.53 7.70
C VAL A 215 -20.09 9.79 8.73
N ASN A 216 -19.48 9.41 9.87
CA ASN A 216 -20.25 8.82 10.95
C ASN A 216 -21.32 9.81 11.47
N PRO A 217 -22.31 9.39 12.29
CA PRO A 217 -23.36 10.27 12.80
C PRO A 217 -22.86 11.49 13.61
N LEU A 218 -21.56 11.53 13.93
CA LEU A 218 -20.88 12.59 14.68
C LEU A 218 -20.07 13.54 13.79
N GLY A 219 -20.09 13.38 12.47
CA GLY A 219 -19.39 14.31 11.58
C GLY A 219 -17.91 13.99 11.36
N LEU A 220 -17.43 12.80 11.77
CA LEU A 220 -16.02 12.41 11.67
C LEU A 220 -15.82 11.28 10.65
N PRO A 221 -14.68 11.26 9.93
CA PRO A 221 -14.24 10.07 9.22
C PRO A 221 -14.05 8.95 10.24
N GLY A 222 -14.62 7.78 9.97
CA GLY A 222 -14.58 6.63 10.89
C GLY A 222 -14.08 5.41 10.16
N TRP A 223 -13.30 4.56 10.83
CA TRP A 223 -12.90 3.27 10.28
C TRP A 223 -14.01 2.24 10.51
N GLY A 224 -14.14 1.28 9.60
CA GLY A 224 -15.11 0.22 9.77
C GLY A 224 -14.98 -0.88 8.75
N ILE A 225 -15.99 -1.73 8.74
CA ILE A 225 -16.10 -2.83 7.79
C ILE A 225 -17.46 -2.81 7.09
N SER A 226 -17.48 -3.35 5.88
CA SER A 226 -18.70 -3.70 5.15
C SER A 226 -18.69 -5.20 4.92
N ILE A 227 -19.74 -5.92 5.33
CA ILE A 227 -19.96 -7.31 4.92
C ILE A 227 -21.07 -7.30 3.88
N GLY A 228 -20.76 -7.78 2.68
CA GLY A 228 -21.74 -7.97 1.62
C GLY A 228 -21.90 -9.43 1.26
N ARG A 229 -22.99 -9.71 0.55
CA ARG A 229 -23.22 -11.04 -0.01
C ARG A 229 -22.64 -11.08 -1.42
N TRP A 230 -21.84 -12.08 -1.74
CA TRP A 230 -21.36 -12.32 -3.09
C TRP A 230 -22.49 -12.91 -3.93
N GLU A 231 -22.83 -12.23 -5.02
CA GLU A 231 -23.80 -12.71 -6.01
C GLU A 231 -23.09 -12.74 -7.36
N VAL A 232 -22.84 -13.95 -7.89
CA VAL A 232 -22.20 -14.13 -9.19
C VAL A 232 -23.18 -13.67 -10.27
N ASP A 233 -22.81 -12.61 -10.98
CA ASP A 233 -23.59 -12.05 -12.07
C ASP A 233 -23.18 -12.62 -13.43
N GLU A 234 -21.89 -12.95 -13.57
CA GLU A 234 -21.31 -13.42 -14.82
C GLU A 234 -20.35 -14.58 -14.56
N VAL A 235 -20.46 -15.61 -15.40
CA VAL A 235 -19.55 -16.76 -15.42
C VAL A 235 -18.94 -16.90 -16.82
N ASP A 236 -17.72 -17.38 -16.91
CA ASP A 236 -17.07 -17.68 -18.18
C ASP A 236 -17.60 -18.97 -18.84
N ASP A 237 -16.99 -19.33 -19.97
CA ASP A 237 -17.33 -20.53 -20.74
C ASP A 237 -17.10 -21.84 -19.96
N ASP A 238 -16.24 -21.83 -18.93
CA ASP A 238 -15.94 -22.96 -18.05
C ASP A 238 -16.83 -22.96 -16.79
N GLY A 239 -17.66 -21.93 -16.61
CA GLY A 239 -18.59 -21.76 -15.50
C GLY A 239 -17.96 -21.14 -14.25
N GLU A 240 -16.76 -20.58 -14.35
CA GLU A 240 -16.10 -19.84 -13.28
C GLU A 240 -16.61 -18.41 -13.22
N ALA A 241 -16.79 -17.85 -12.01
CA ALA A 241 -17.28 -16.49 -11.83
C ALA A 241 -16.27 -15.47 -12.39
N ILE A 242 -16.72 -14.63 -13.32
CA ILE A 242 -15.93 -13.52 -13.89
C ILE A 242 -16.52 -12.14 -13.56
N GLY A 243 -17.71 -12.09 -12.96
CA GLY A 243 -18.33 -10.87 -12.47
C GLY A 243 -19.29 -11.14 -11.33
N ALA A 244 -19.31 -10.25 -10.35
CA ALA A 244 -20.22 -10.30 -9.21
C ALA A 244 -20.59 -8.89 -8.75
N THR A 245 -21.87 -8.65 -8.48
CA THR A 245 -22.36 -7.45 -7.78
C THR A 245 -22.93 -7.88 -6.45
N GLY A 246 -22.14 -7.65 -5.41
CA GLY A 246 -22.63 -7.82 -4.06
C GLY A 246 -23.43 -6.63 -3.59
N SER A 247 -24.44 -6.87 -2.76
CA SER A 247 -25.06 -5.80 -1.97
C SER A 247 -24.47 -5.80 -0.56
N THR A 248 -24.03 -4.62 -0.10
CA THR A 248 -23.61 -4.44 1.29
C THR A 248 -24.79 -4.74 2.21
N PHE A 249 -24.62 -5.72 3.07
CA PHE A 249 -25.68 -6.22 3.93
C PHE A 249 -25.52 -5.76 5.38
N LEU A 250 -24.28 -5.57 5.84
CA LEU A 250 -23.96 -5.13 7.19
C LEU A 250 -22.81 -4.14 7.17
N ASP A 251 -22.97 -3.07 7.95
CA ASP A 251 -21.88 -2.16 8.30
C ASP A 251 -21.58 -2.25 9.79
N ALA A 252 -20.29 -2.26 10.13
CA ALA A 252 -19.84 -2.06 11.50
C ALA A 252 -18.70 -1.04 11.53
N SER A 253 -18.55 -0.34 12.65
CA SER A 253 -17.57 0.75 12.78
C SER A 253 -16.78 0.62 14.07
N PHE A 254 -15.52 1.06 14.02
CA PHE A 254 -14.71 1.21 15.22
C PHE A 254 -15.18 2.45 15.99
N SER A 255 -15.06 2.42 17.33
CA SER A 255 -15.32 3.60 18.15
C SER A 255 -14.27 4.70 17.95
N ASP A 256 -13.04 4.29 17.68
CA ASP A 256 -11.86 5.12 17.49
C ASP A 256 -11.09 4.61 16.27
N ARG A 257 -10.12 5.39 15.78
CA ARG A 257 -9.20 4.92 14.75
C ARG A 257 -8.51 3.61 15.22
N PRO A 258 -8.55 2.52 14.43
CA PRO A 258 -7.92 1.27 14.82
C PRO A 258 -6.41 1.43 14.88
N ARG A 259 -5.73 0.46 15.48
CA ARG A 259 -4.29 0.28 15.38
C ARG A 259 -3.99 -0.81 14.38
N THR A 260 -2.75 -0.86 13.88
CA THR A 260 -2.24 -1.95 13.04
C THR A 260 -2.58 -3.33 13.61
N ALA A 261 -2.40 -3.53 14.92
CA ALA A 261 -2.69 -4.81 15.57
C ALA A 261 -4.20 -5.17 15.56
N ASP A 262 -5.08 -4.17 15.61
CA ASP A 262 -6.53 -4.39 15.53
C ASP A 262 -6.93 -4.82 14.11
N LEU A 263 -6.34 -4.18 13.07
CA LEU A 263 -6.56 -4.54 11.67
C LEU A 263 -6.00 -5.92 11.35
N THR A 264 -4.76 -6.24 11.75
CA THR A 264 -4.19 -7.58 11.53
C THR A 264 -5.07 -8.66 12.17
N ALA A 265 -5.48 -8.47 13.43
CA ALA A 265 -6.33 -9.45 14.11
C ALA A 265 -7.71 -9.60 13.45
N LEU A 266 -8.30 -8.49 12.98
CA LEU A 266 -9.55 -8.49 12.22
C LEU A 266 -9.42 -9.29 10.92
N LEU A 267 -8.37 -9.00 10.14
CA LEU A 267 -8.11 -9.64 8.85
C LEU A 267 -7.86 -11.14 9.03
N GLU A 268 -7.09 -11.56 10.03
CA GLU A 268 -6.87 -12.99 10.34
C GLU A 268 -8.13 -13.70 10.81
N ALA A 269 -8.96 -13.04 11.62
CA ALA A 269 -10.19 -13.63 12.14
C ALA A 269 -11.28 -13.75 11.06
N SER A 270 -11.31 -12.82 10.11
CA SER A 270 -12.35 -12.68 9.09
C SER A 270 -12.65 -14.00 8.37
N HIS A 271 -11.60 -14.73 7.98
CA HIS A 271 -11.69 -16.01 7.28
C HIS A 271 -12.58 -17.04 7.99
N SER A 272 -12.61 -17.04 9.32
CA SER A 272 -13.43 -17.99 10.09
C SER A 272 -14.72 -17.39 10.67
N GLN A 273 -14.84 -16.06 10.67
CA GLN A 273 -15.89 -15.36 11.40
C GLN A 273 -16.89 -14.62 10.50
N ILE A 274 -16.59 -14.40 9.22
CA ILE A 274 -17.40 -13.54 8.34
C ILE A 274 -18.88 -13.94 8.27
N ALA A 275 -19.21 -15.22 8.09
CA ALA A 275 -20.60 -15.67 8.09
C ALA A 275 -21.29 -15.49 9.46
N SER A 276 -20.55 -15.66 10.56
CA SER A 276 -21.06 -15.42 11.91
C SER A 276 -21.38 -13.93 12.11
N TRP A 277 -20.42 -13.06 11.77
CA TRP A 277 -20.55 -11.62 11.84
C TRP A 277 -21.71 -11.10 10.98
N ALA A 278 -21.94 -11.68 9.80
CA ALA A 278 -23.06 -11.34 8.93
C ALA A 278 -24.43 -11.51 9.62
N THR A 279 -24.55 -12.26 10.72
CA THR A 279 -25.81 -12.45 11.46
C THR A 279 -26.01 -11.51 12.65
N ALA A 280 -24.99 -10.74 13.04
CA ALA A 280 -25.01 -9.88 14.24
C ALA A 280 -26.03 -8.72 14.13
N ALA A 281 -26.78 -8.42 15.19
CA ALA A 281 -27.81 -7.38 15.14
C ALA A 281 -27.21 -5.96 15.25
N ILE A 282 -27.97 -4.94 14.81
CA ILE A 282 -27.55 -3.53 14.99
C ILE A 282 -27.35 -3.26 16.48
N GLY A 283 -26.19 -2.70 16.83
CA GLY A 283 -25.75 -2.43 18.20
C GLY A 283 -24.95 -3.55 18.85
N ASP A 284 -24.89 -4.73 18.24
CA ASP A 284 -24.02 -5.82 18.72
C ASP A 284 -22.56 -5.52 18.38
N THR A 285 -21.65 -6.00 19.23
CA THR A 285 -20.22 -6.04 18.93
C THR A 285 -19.91 -7.32 18.17
N LEU A 286 -19.14 -7.22 17.08
CA LEU A 286 -18.72 -8.41 16.33
C LEU A 286 -17.73 -9.24 17.15
N ASP A 287 -18.02 -10.53 17.28
CA ASP A 287 -17.24 -11.46 18.11
C ASP A 287 -15.75 -11.39 17.78
N GLY A 288 -14.92 -11.25 18.80
CA GLY A 288 -13.47 -11.15 18.67
C GLY A 288 -12.94 -9.75 18.28
N THR A 289 -13.82 -8.75 18.16
CA THR A 289 -13.43 -7.39 17.75
C THR A 289 -14.01 -6.32 18.69
N THR A 290 -13.70 -5.05 18.42
CA THR A 290 -14.33 -3.88 19.06
C THR A 290 -15.37 -3.20 18.15
N LEU A 291 -15.62 -3.75 16.96
CA LEU A 291 -16.53 -3.20 15.97
C LEU A 291 -17.98 -3.33 16.42
N VAL A 292 -18.74 -2.25 16.34
CA VAL A 292 -20.18 -2.25 16.63
C VAL A 292 -20.95 -2.16 15.33
N VAL A 293 -21.96 -3.02 15.16
CA VAL A 293 -22.84 -3.01 13.98
C VAL A 293 -23.66 -1.73 13.98
N THR A 294 -23.48 -0.91 12.94
CA THR A 294 -24.10 0.41 12.80
C THR A 294 -25.29 0.39 11.85
N ALA A 295 -25.26 -0.46 10.82
CA ALA A 295 -26.36 -0.59 9.87
C ALA A 295 -26.53 -2.03 9.37
N ARG A 296 -27.75 -2.34 8.94
CA ARG A 296 -28.10 -3.56 8.22
C ARG A 296 -29.11 -3.25 7.14
N MET A 297 -28.88 -3.76 5.94
CA MET A 297 -29.90 -3.78 4.89
C MET A 297 -30.81 -4.99 5.08
N ARG A 298 -32.08 -4.85 4.68
CA ARG A 298 -33.12 -5.88 4.83
C ARG A 298 -33.23 -6.73 3.59
#